data_AF-A0A0F7FZE1-F1
#
_entry.id   AF-A0A0F7FZE1-F1
#
_cell.length_a   1.000
_cell.length_b   1.000
_cell.length_c   1.000
_cell.angle_alpha   90.00
_cell.angle_beta   90.00
_cell.angle_gamma   90.00
#
_symmetry.space_group_name_H-M   'P 1'
#
loop_
_entity.id
_entity.type
_entity.pdbx_description
1 polymer ?
#
loop_
_entity_poly.entity_id
_entity_poly.type
_entity_poly.pdbx_seq_one_letter_code
_entity_poly.pdbx_strand_id
1 'polypeptide(L)'
;MIAVYTAMYLSTAIFFMTGFIRAIPHELEEAARMDGAGPLRIFTRIVLPLLRPVIATATIMVMLYAWSDVFYSFFVLGGGDAATLPIKLFQVASAQLYLNNWHLIFAYVVLMSLPMIVVFLVAQRKIVSGITSGAVK
;
A
#
# COMPACT_ATOMS: atom_id res chain seq x y z
N MET A 1 -14.66 -2.33 -5.29
CA MET A 1 -13.24 -1.93 -5.35
C MET A 1 -12.53 -2.05 -4.02
N ILE A 2 -12.92 -1.32 -2.97
CA ILE A 2 -12.22 -1.35 -1.67
C ILE A 2 -12.15 -2.77 -1.09
N ALA A 3 -13.28 -3.48 -0.98
CA ALA A 3 -13.31 -4.84 -0.45
C ALA A 3 -12.45 -5.84 -1.25
N VAL A 4 -12.37 -5.68 -2.58
CA VAL A 4 -11.58 -6.55 -3.46
C VAL A 4 -10.09 -6.34 -3.21
N TYR A 5 -9.63 -5.08 -3.20
CA TYR A 5 -8.23 -4.79 -2.89
C TYR A 5 -7.86 -5.16 -1.46
N THR A 6 -8.75 -4.93 -0.48
CA THR A 6 -8.51 -5.39 0.89
C THR A 6 -8.32 -6.90 0.93
N ALA A 7 -9.22 -7.69 0.34
CA ALA A 7 -9.10 -9.15 0.34
C ALA A 7 -7.81 -9.63 -0.34
N MET A 8 -7.40 -8.98 -1.42
CA MET A 8 -6.23 -9.35 -2.21
C MET A 8 -4.91 -9.02 -1.50
N TYR A 9 -4.82 -7.87 -0.83
CA TYR A 9 -3.59 -7.41 -0.18
C TYR A 9 -3.52 -7.73 1.33
N LEU A 10 -4.61 -8.20 1.94
CA LEU A 10 -4.63 -8.56 3.36
C LEU A 10 -3.63 -9.66 3.68
N SER A 11 -3.51 -10.68 2.83
CA SER A 11 -2.57 -11.78 3.03
C SER A 11 -1.12 -11.28 3.05
N THR A 12 -0.76 -10.42 2.10
CA THR A 12 0.57 -9.79 2.03
C THR A 12 0.84 -8.88 3.22
N ALA A 13 -0.16 -8.09 3.65
CA ALA A 13 -0.03 -7.25 4.84
C ALA A 13 0.21 -8.09 6.11
N ILE A 14 -0.54 -9.18 6.29
CA ILE A 14 -0.35 -10.13 7.40
C ILE A 14 1.05 -10.76 7.33
N PHE A 15 1.51 -11.15 6.14
CA PHE A 15 2.84 -11.71 5.96
C PHE A 15 3.94 -10.74 6.40
N PHE A 16 3.88 -9.47 5.99
CA PHE A 16 4.84 -8.45 6.43
C PHE A 16 4.77 -8.20 7.95
N MET A 17 3.56 -8.08 8.49
CA MET A 17 3.37 -7.81 9.92
C MET A 17 3.88 -8.98 10.78
N THR A 18 3.57 -10.23 10.42
CA THR A 18 3.99 -11.41 11.18
C THR A 18 5.51 -11.56 11.22
N GLY A 19 6.20 -11.26 10.11
CA GLY A 19 7.67 -11.23 10.08
C GLY A 19 8.26 -10.25 11.10
N PHE A 20 7.70 -9.04 11.18
CA PHE A 20 8.17 -8.04 12.14
C PHE A 20 7.75 -8.29 13.58
N ILE A 21 6.54 -8.81 13.82
CA ILE A 21 6.09 -9.19 15.16
C ILE A 21 7.04 -10.22 15.77
N ARG A 22 7.49 -11.20 14.98
CA ARG A 22 8.45 -12.22 15.42
C ARG A 22 9.83 -11.65 15.78
N ALA A 23 10.18 -10.48 15.27
CA ALA A 23 11.44 -9.80 15.58
C ALA A 23 11.35 -8.96 16.88
N ILE A 24 10.15 -8.76 17.44
CA ILE A 24 9.98 -8.01 18.69
C ILE A 24 10.43 -8.91 19.86
N PRO A 25 11.38 -8.46 20.71
CA PRO A 25 11.83 -9.24 21.86
C PRO A 25 10.68 -9.52 22.84
N HIS A 26 10.51 -10.78 23.24
CA HIS A 26 9.48 -11.18 24.20
C HIS A 26 9.62 -10.50 25.57
N GLU A 27 10.84 -10.12 25.95
CA GLU A 27 11.16 -9.39 27.18
C GLU A 27 10.37 -8.08 27.33
N LEU A 28 10.04 -7.40 26.24
CA LEU A 28 9.23 -6.17 26.27
C LEU A 28 7.79 -6.44 26.72
N GLU A 29 7.22 -7.56 26.32
CA GLU A 29 5.88 -7.96 26.74
C GLU A 29 5.88 -8.45 28.19
N GLU A 30 6.91 -9.20 28.60
CA GLU A 30 7.07 -9.69 29.96
C GLU A 30 7.25 -8.56 30.96
N ALA A 31 8.12 -7.59 30.67
CA ALA A 31 8.31 -6.40 31.50
C ALA A 31 6.99 -5.62 31.67
N ALA A 32 6.24 -5.43 30.57
CA ALA A 32 4.96 -4.75 30.63
C ALA A 32 3.91 -5.52 31.44
N ARG A 33 3.92 -6.86 31.41
CA ARG A 33 3.05 -7.69 32.27
C ARG A 33 3.45 -7.57 33.74
N MET A 34 4.74 -7.51 34.05
CA MET A 34 5.24 -7.27 35.41
C MET A 34 4.81 -5.90 35.93
N ASP A 35 4.73 -4.89 35.06
CA ASP A 35 4.17 -3.56 35.35
C ASP A 35 2.62 -3.54 35.45
N GLY A 36 1.96 -4.69 35.39
CA GLY A 36 0.50 -4.82 35.49
C GLY A 36 -0.27 -4.40 34.24
N ALA A 37 0.38 -4.28 33.08
CA ALA A 37 -0.30 -3.97 31.83
C ALA A 37 -1.08 -5.20 31.30
N GLY A 38 -2.38 -5.02 31.04
CA GLY A 38 -3.19 -6.04 30.38
C GLY A 38 -2.86 -6.20 28.88
N PRO A 39 -3.28 -7.31 28.24
CA PRO A 39 -2.91 -7.65 26.85
C PRO A 39 -3.22 -6.55 25.82
N LEU A 40 -4.39 -5.90 25.93
CA LEU A 40 -4.78 -4.82 25.03
C LEU A 40 -3.86 -3.59 25.15
N ARG A 41 -3.39 -3.30 26.38
CA ARG A 41 -2.48 -2.17 26.64
C ARG A 41 -1.09 -2.47 26.08
N ILE A 42 -0.61 -3.70 26.23
CA ILE A 42 0.67 -4.16 25.65
C ILE A 42 0.61 -4.03 24.12
N PHE A 43 -0.45 -4.56 23.49
CA PHE A 43 -0.60 -4.47 22.04
C PHE A 43 -0.64 -3.02 21.55
N THR A 44 -1.49 -2.18 22.13
CA THR A 44 -1.71 -0.81 21.61
C THR A 44 -0.58 0.17 21.95
N ARG A 45 0.11 0.01 23.09
CA ARG A 45 1.15 0.94 23.53
C ARG A 45 2.58 0.49 23.25
N ILE A 46 2.81 -0.81 23.03
CA ILE A 46 4.16 -1.35 22.84
C ILE A 46 4.28 -1.94 21.44
N VAL A 47 3.50 -2.97 21.12
CA VAL A 47 3.61 -3.70 19.85
C VAL A 47 3.21 -2.80 18.66
N LEU A 48 2.05 -2.14 18.72
CA LEU A 48 1.52 -1.35 17.60
C LEU A 48 2.44 -0.16 17.22
N PRO A 49 3.01 0.63 18.16
CA PRO A 49 4.00 1.65 17.81
C PRO A 49 5.26 1.09 17.14
N LEU A 50 5.73 -0.09 17.57
CA LEU A 50 6.88 -0.77 16.94
C LEU A 50 6.57 -1.26 15.53
N LEU A 51 5.31 -1.60 15.24
CA LEU A 51 4.87 -1.98 13.89
C LEU A 51 4.64 -0.80 12.94
N ARG A 52 4.63 0.44 13.42
CA ARG A 52 4.39 1.63 12.57
C ARG A 52 5.25 1.71 11.30
N PRO A 53 6.57 1.43 11.34
CA PRO A 53 7.41 1.48 10.13
C PRO A 53 6.96 0.46 9.08
N VAL A 54 6.59 -0.75 9.53
CA VAL A 54 6.13 -1.86 8.68
C VAL A 54 4.78 -1.56 8.08
N ILE A 55 3.85 -1.05 8.90
CA ILE A 55 2.53 -0.62 8.45
C ILE A 55 2.70 0.45 7.38
N ALA A 56 3.57 1.43 7.59
CA ALA A 56 3.84 2.46 6.58
C ALA A 56 4.34 1.85 5.27
N THR A 57 5.34 0.96 5.31
CA THR A 57 5.88 0.28 4.12
C THR A 57 4.81 -0.55 3.40
N ALA A 58 4.04 -1.35 4.14
CA ALA A 58 2.96 -2.16 3.59
C ALA A 58 1.87 -1.28 2.96
N THR A 59 1.46 -0.20 3.62
CA THR A 59 0.49 0.77 3.08
C THR A 59 0.99 1.39 1.77
N ILE A 60 2.27 1.80 1.71
CA ILE A 60 2.84 2.38 0.49
C ILE A 60 2.85 1.36 -0.65
N MET A 61 3.27 0.12 -0.39
CA MET A 61 3.24 -0.96 -1.38
C MET A 61 1.82 -1.21 -1.90
N VAL A 62 0.84 -1.35 -1.01
CA VAL A 62 -0.56 -1.59 -1.40
C VAL A 62 -1.14 -0.42 -2.18
N MET A 63 -0.86 0.81 -1.75
CA MET A 63 -1.28 2.02 -2.46
C MET A 63 -0.68 2.07 -3.87
N LEU A 64 0.61 1.70 -4.01
CA LEU A 64 1.28 1.67 -5.29
C LEU A 64 0.57 0.72 -6.26
N TYR A 65 0.30 -0.52 -5.82
CA TYR A 65 -0.36 -1.50 -6.67
C TYR A 65 -1.80 -1.12 -6.99
N ALA A 66 -2.59 -0.75 -5.99
CA ALA A 66 -4.01 -0.40 -6.17
C ALA A 66 -4.19 0.84 -7.06
N TRP A 67 -3.28 1.81 -7.00
CA TRP A 67 -3.34 3.01 -7.84
C TRP A 67 -3.07 2.71 -9.32
N SER A 68 -2.14 1.81 -9.60
CA SER A 68 -1.74 1.45 -10.97
C SER A 68 -2.63 0.38 -11.62
N ASP A 69 -3.54 -0.23 -10.87
CA ASP A 69 -4.26 -1.40 -11.34
C ASP A 69 -5.34 -1.07 -12.38
N VAL A 70 -5.15 -1.60 -13.58
CA VAL A 70 -6.12 -1.57 -14.68
C VAL A 70 -6.98 -2.83 -14.69
N PHE A 71 -6.39 -3.99 -14.41
CA PHE A 71 -7.01 -5.29 -14.68
C PHE A 71 -8.15 -5.58 -13.70
N TYR A 72 -7.89 -5.58 -12.39
CA TYR A 72 -8.96 -5.89 -11.42
C TYR A 72 -10.02 -4.79 -11.41
N SER A 73 -9.60 -3.52 -11.57
CA SER A 73 -10.51 -2.41 -11.82
C SER A 73 -11.44 -2.67 -13.00
N PHE A 74 -10.90 -3.08 -14.15
CA PHE A 74 -11.70 -3.33 -15.35
C PHE A 74 -12.66 -4.51 -15.17
N PHE A 75 -12.19 -5.61 -14.56
CA PHE A 75 -13.03 -6.78 -14.28
C PHE A 75 -14.21 -6.47 -13.35
N VAL A 76 -14.01 -5.62 -12.35
CA VAL A 76 -15.05 -5.31 -11.35
C VAL A 76 -16.00 -4.21 -11.84
N LEU A 77 -15.50 -3.22 -12.58
CA LEU A 77 -16.27 -2.03 -12.96
C LEU A 77 -16.79 -2.06 -14.41
N GLY A 78 -16.34 -3.01 -15.22
CA GLY A 78 -16.83 -3.23 -16.59
C GLY A 78 -16.61 -2.07 -17.57
N GLY A 79 -15.82 -1.05 -17.21
CA GLY A 79 -15.50 0.09 -18.09
C GLY A 79 -16.60 1.15 -18.26
N GLY A 80 -17.65 1.15 -17.42
CA GLY A 80 -18.73 2.16 -17.44
C GLY A 80 -18.36 3.51 -16.80
N ASP A 81 -19.36 4.26 -16.31
CA ASP A 81 -19.16 5.61 -15.74
C ASP A 81 -18.28 5.63 -14.48
N ALA A 82 -18.18 4.51 -13.77
CA ALA A 82 -17.31 4.35 -12.61
C ALA A 82 -15.86 3.98 -12.96
N ALA A 83 -15.46 4.03 -14.24
CA ALA A 83 -14.12 3.68 -14.68
C ALA A 83 -13.04 4.56 -14.02
N THR A 84 -12.05 3.90 -13.44
CA THR A 84 -10.88 4.54 -12.81
C THR A 84 -10.00 5.20 -13.87
N LEU A 85 -9.15 6.15 -13.44
CA LEU A 85 -8.20 6.83 -14.33
C LEU A 85 -7.33 5.86 -15.18
N PRO A 86 -6.81 4.74 -14.62
CA PRO A 86 -6.15 3.69 -15.41
C PRO A 86 -7.03 3.06 -16.49
N ILE A 87 -8.32 2.81 -16.20
CA ILE A 87 -9.25 2.25 -17.19
C ILE A 87 -9.49 3.24 -18.33
N LYS A 88 -9.69 4.53 -18.01
CA LYS A 88 -9.89 5.57 -19.03
C LYS A 88 -8.67 5.70 -19.94
N LEU A 89 -7.47 5.67 -19.38
CA LEU A 89 -6.22 5.60 -20.18
C LEU A 89 -6.22 4.37 -21.09
N PHE A 90 -6.53 3.19 -20.56
CA PHE A 90 -6.59 1.96 -21.35
C PHE A 90 -7.61 2.03 -22.49
N GLN A 91 -8.81 2.58 -22.24
CA GLN A 91 -9.85 2.80 -23.26
C GLN A 91 -9.39 3.77 -24.35
N VAL A 92 -8.76 4.89 -23.98
CA VAL A 92 -8.23 5.87 -24.95
C VAL A 92 -7.09 5.29 -25.77
N ALA A 93 -6.23 4.48 -25.17
CA ALA A 93 -5.10 3.83 -25.84
C ALA A 93 -5.53 2.67 -26.76
N SER A 94 -6.64 1.99 -26.46
CA SER A 94 -7.15 0.83 -27.20
C SER A 94 -8.20 1.16 -28.25
N ALA A 95 -8.73 2.40 -28.26
CA ALA A 95 -9.77 2.78 -29.20
C ALA A 95 -9.18 2.96 -30.61
N GLN A 96 -9.36 1.93 -31.46
CA GLN A 96 -8.95 1.87 -32.88
C GLN A 96 -9.41 3.09 -33.71
N LEU A 97 -10.46 3.78 -33.29
CA LEU A 97 -11.04 4.94 -34.00
C LEU A 97 -10.23 6.24 -33.83
N TYR A 98 -9.23 6.27 -32.95
CA TYR A 98 -8.48 7.48 -32.57
C TYR A 98 -6.96 7.30 -32.78
N LEU A 99 -6.55 6.95 -34.00
CA LEU A 99 -5.16 6.66 -34.39
C LEU A 99 -4.11 7.78 -34.10
N ASN A 100 -4.47 8.90 -33.46
CA ASN A 100 -3.53 9.99 -33.19
C ASN A 100 -3.76 10.81 -31.91
N ASN A 101 -4.44 10.27 -30.90
CA ASN A 101 -4.68 10.98 -29.62
C ASN A 101 -3.53 10.84 -28.60
N TRP A 102 -2.29 10.87 -29.07
CA TRP A 102 -1.10 10.80 -28.21
C TRP A 102 -1.07 11.89 -27.14
N HIS A 103 -1.57 13.08 -27.47
CA HIS A 103 -1.72 14.18 -26.51
C HIS A 103 -2.60 13.82 -25.31
N LEU A 104 -3.71 13.09 -25.51
CA LEU A 104 -4.56 12.61 -24.42
C LEU A 104 -3.87 11.51 -23.61
N ILE A 105 -3.21 10.57 -24.28
CA ILE A 105 -2.45 9.50 -23.61
C ILE A 105 -1.39 10.10 -22.69
N PHE A 106 -0.59 11.06 -23.18
CA PHE A 106 0.41 11.74 -22.37
C PHE A 106 -0.22 12.52 -21.20
N ALA A 107 -1.35 13.20 -21.41
CA ALA A 107 -2.06 13.88 -20.33
C ALA A 107 -2.49 12.91 -19.22
N TYR A 108 -3.04 11.75 -19.57
CA TYR A 108 -3.39 10.70 -18.60
C TYR A 108 -2.16 10.14 -17.88
N VAL A 109 -1.07 9.86 -18.59
CA VAL A 109 0.17 9.35 -17.98
C VAL A 109 0.76 10.35 -16.98
N VAL A 110 0.77 11.64 -17.31
CA VAL A 110 1.22 12.70 -16.40
C VAL A 110 0.30 12.80 -15.18
N LEU A 111 -1.02 12.78 -15.38
CA LEU A 111 -1.99 12.81 -14.27
C LEU A 111 -1.90 11.57 -13.37
N MET A 112 -1.65 10.39 -13.94
CA MET A 112 -1.50 9.15 -13.17
C MET A 112 -0.19 9.09 -12.38
N SER A 113 0.89 9.66 -12.92
CA SER A 113 2.22 9.64 -12.28
C SER A 113 2.36 10.68 -11.16
N LEU A 114 1.70 11.85 -11.27
CA LEU A 114 1.76 12.93 -10.29
C LEU A 114 1.49 12.47 -8.85
N PRO A 115 0.38 11.79 -8.53
CA PRO A 115 0.10 11.34 -7.15
C PRO A 115 1.14 10.35 -6.64
N MET A 116 1.64 9.48 -7.50
CA MET A 116 2.66 8.49 -7.13
C MET A 116 4.01 9.15 -6.84
N ILE A 117 4.38 10.18 -7.59
CA ILE A 117 5.56 11.00 -7.31
C ILE A 117 5.41 11.68 -5.94
N VAL A 118 4.26 12.27 -5.65
CA VAL A 118 3.99 12.90 -4.33
C VAL A 118 4.09 11.88 -3.21
N VAL A 119 3.47 10.71 -3.36
CA VAL A 119 3.56 9.62 -2.38
C VAL A 119 5.02 9.20 -2.21
N PHE A 120 5.77 9.00 -3.29
CA PHE A 120 7.18 8.62 -3.23
C PHE A 120 8.04 9.65 -2.50
N LEU A 121 7.87 10.94 -2.79
CA LEU A 121 8.62 12.02 -2.13
C LEU A 121 8.39 12.07 -0.61
N VAL A 122 7.17 11.76 -0.17
CA VAL A 122 6.81 11.67 1.26
C VAL A 122 7.28 10.34 1.87
N ALA A 123 7.19 9.25 1.11
CA ALA A 123 7.42 7.89 1.55
C ALA A 123 8.90 7.49 1.60
N GLN A 124 9.75 8.04 0.72
CA GLN A 124 11.15 7.63 0.54
C GLN A 124 11.94 7.58 1.87
N ARG A 125 11.73 8.54 2.78
CA ARG A 125 12.39 8.55 4.09
C ARG A 125 11.93 7.40 4.98
N LYS A 126 10.64 7.04 4.94
CA LYS A 126 10.05 5.95 5.74
C LYS A 126 10.44 4.58 5.19
N ILE A 127 10.43 4.41 3.87
CA ILE A 127 10.81 3.15 3.21
C ILE A 127 12.27 2.80 3.54
N VAL A 128 13.19 3.76 3.37
CA VAL A 128 14.62 3.54 3.66
C VAL A 128 14.81 3.17 5.13
N SER A 129 14.18 3.90 6.06
CA SER A 129 14.29 3.60 7.49
C SER A 129 13.73 2.22 7.88
N GLY A 130 12.63 1.79 7.24
CA GLY A 130 11.97 0.51 7.54
C GLY A 130 12.73 -0.71 7.03
N ILE A 131 13.39 -0.59 5.87
CA ILE A 131 14.25 -1.65 5.33
C ILE A 131 15.51 -1.78 6.18
N THR A 132 16.14 -0.66 6.57
CA THR A 132 17.36 -0.70 7.39
C THR A 132 17.10 -1.18 8.82
N SER A 133 15.93 -0.90 9.41
CA SER A 133 15.60 -1.39 10.75
C SER A 133 15.34 -2.91 10.79
N GLY A 134 14.91 -3.51 9.68
CA GLY A 134 14.74 -4.97 9.55
C GLY A 134 16.02 -5.71 9.16
N ALA A 135 17.04 -5.01 8.64
CA ALA A 135 18.31 -5.60 8.21
C ALA A 135 19.41 -5.55 9.29
N VAL A 136 19.22 -4.74 10.35
CA VAL A 136 20.16 -4.67 11.49
C VAL A 136 19.58 -5.44 12.68
N LYS A 137 19.55 -6.78 12.56
CA LYS A 137 19.78 -7.78 13.61
C LYS A 137 19.48 -9.18 13.08
#